data_AF-A0A7L4NS66-F1
#
_entry.id   AF-A0A7L4NS66-F1
#
_cell.length_a   1.000
_cell.length_b   1.000
_cell.length_c   1.000
_cell.angle_alpha   90.00
_cell.angle_beta   90.00
_cell.angle_gamma   90.00
#
_symmetry.space_group_name_H-M   'P 1'
#
loop_
_entity.id
_entity.type
_entity.pdbx_description
1 polymer ?
#
loop_
_entity_poly.entity_id
_entity_poly.type
_entity_poly.pdbx_seq_one_letter_code
_entity_poly.pdbx_strand_id
1 'polypeptide(L)' 'QFKDPPHTPPQVLAGQGSERHLQGLRQAAIDGGEPLPDIFLDPAYAQATHFRLCTQQVPTPTP' A
#
# COMPACT_ATOMS: atom_id res chain seq x y z
N GLN A 1 8.00 -28.33 1.68
CA GLN A 1 7.37 -27.91 0.41
C GLN A 1 6.23 -26.98 0.79
N PHE A 2 6.49 -25.67 0.79
CA PHE A 2 5.58 -24.63 1.26
C PHE A 2 4.58 -24.32 0.14
N LYS A 3 3.37 -24.91 0.22
CA LYS A 3 2.44 -25.06 -0.92
C LYS A 3 1.15 -24.26 -0.76
N ASP A 4 1.23 -23.08 -0.17
CA ASP A 4 0.19 -22.06 -0.36
C ASP A 4 0.83 -20.88 -1.09
N PRO A 5 0.40 -20.58 -2.32
CA PRO A 5 0.89 -19.39 -3.01
C PRO A 5 0.51 -18.16 -2.18
N PRO A 6 1.35 -17.12 -2.13
CA PRO A 6 0.98 -15.88 -1.46
C PRO A 6 -0.34 -15.39 -2.05
N HIS A 7 -1.34 -15.12 -1.20
CA HIS A 7 -2.59 -14.50 -1.64
C HIS A 7 -2.36 -13.06 -2.13
N THR A 8 -1.20 -12.49 -1.81
CA THR A 8 -0.74 -11.20 -2.34
C THR A 8 -0.50 -11.30 -3.85
N PRO A 9 -1.12 -10.43 -4.68
CA PRO A 9 -0.92 -10.43 -6.12
C PRO A 9 0.56 -10.26 -6.51
N PRO A 10 1.07 -10.96 -7.54
CA PRO A 10 2.47 -10.88 -7.97
C PRO A 10 2.95 -9.46 -8.27
N GLN A 11 2.07 -8.59 -8.77
CA GLN A 11 2.38 -7.19 -9.07
C GLN A 11 2.77 -6.42 -7.80
N VAL A 12 2.06 -6.65 -6.70
CA VAL A 12 2.35 -6.00 -5.41
C VAL A 12 3.68 -6.50 -4.84
N LEU A 13 3.95 -7.81 -4.97
CA LEU A 13 5.24 -8.39 -4.60
C LEU A 13 6.41 -7.83 -5.43
N ALA A 14 6.15 -7.53 -6.71
CA ALA A 14 7.09 -6.87 -7.62
C ALA A 14 7.18 -5.34 -7.40
N GLY A 15 6.58 -4.81 -6.34
CA GLY A 15 6.65 -3.39 -5.99
C GLY A 15 5.74 -2.49 -6.83
N GLN A 16 4.84 -3.05 -7.65
CA GLN A 16 3.91 -2.29 -8.51
C GLN A 16 2.58 -1.96 -7.81
N GLY A 17 2.58 -1.92 -6.48
CA GLY A 17 1.39 -1.56 -5.68
C GLY A 17 1.16 -0.06 -5.66
N SER A 18 -0.09 0.37 -5.90
CA SER A 18 -0.51 1.77 -5.94
C SER A 18 -0.27 2.53 -4.63
N GLU A 19 -0.56 1.92 -3.48
CA GLU A 19 -0.44 2.58 -2.17
C GLU A 19 0.97 3.14 -1.93
N ARG A 20 2.01 2.35 -2.25
CA ARG A 20 3.40 2.78 -2.06
C ARG A 20 3.78 3.92 -3.00
N HIS A 21 3.28 3.90 -4.24
CA HIS A 21 3.51 5.00 -5.19
C HIS A 21 2.85 6.29 -4.72
N LEU A 22 1.57 6.24 -4.34
CA LEU A 22 0.83 7.40 -3.85
C LEU A 22 1.45 7.98 -2.57
N GLN A 23 1.87 7.11 -1.63
CA GLN A 23 2.56 7.53 -0.43
C GLN A 23 3.89 8.22 -0.75
N GLY A 24 4.68 7.68 -1.68
CA GLY A 24 5.95 8.27 -2.11
C GLY A 24 5.76 9.65 -2.75
N LEU A 25 4.78 9.80 -3.63
CA LEU A 25 4.45 11.08 -4.27
C LEU A 25 4.01 12.13 -3.25
N ARG A 26 3.19 11.75 -2.27
CA ARG A 26 2.79 12.63 -1.18
C ARG A 26 3.99 13.11 -0.37
N GLN A 27 4.88 12.19 0.00
CA GLN A 27 6.06 12.53 0.79
C GLN A 27 7.01 13.44 0.01
N ALA A 28 7.22 13.16 -1.29
CA ALA A 28 8.05 13.99 -2.15
C ALA A 28 7.53 15.43 -2.27
N ALA A 29 6.20 15.62 -2.38
CA ALA A 29 5.60 16.96 -2.39
C ALA A 29 5.84 17.70 -1.07
N ILE A 30 5.68 17.02 0.06
CA ILE A 30 5.93 17.58 1.40
C ILE A 30 7.41 17.97 1.55
N ASP A 31 8.32 17.06 1.20
CA ASP A 31 9.76 17.27 1.34
C ASP A 31 10.26 18.37 0.39
N GLY A 32 9.63 18.52 -0.77
CA GLY A 32 9.90 19.58 -1.73
C GLY A 32 9.30 20.94 -1.36
N GLY A 33 8.44 21.02 -0.34
CA GLY A 33 7.69 22.24 -0.01
C GLY A 33 6.66 22.64 -1.07
N GLU A 34 6.28 21.70 -1.94
CA GLU A 34 5.29 21.90 -3.00
C GLU A 34 3.88 21.85 -2.40
N PRO A 35 2.91 22.57 -3.00
CA PRO A 35 1.51 22.40 -2.63
C PRO A 35 1.09 20.94 -2.84
N LEU A 36 0.36 20.40 -1.87
CA LEU A 36 -0.09 19.02 -1.94
C LEU A 36 -1.11 18.86 -3.08
N PRO A 37 -0.92 17.92 -4.03
CA PRO A 37 -1.88 17.70 -5.10
C PRO A 37 -3.29 17.38 -4.60
N ASP A 38 -4.32 17.87 -5.31
CA ASP A 38 -5.73 17.76 -4.92
C ASP A 38 -6.20 16.32 -4.65
N ILE A 39 -5.62 15.34 -5.34
CA ILE A 39 -5.93 13.91 -5.12
C ILE A 39 -5.71 13.48 -3.66
N PHE A 40 -4.75 14.08 -2.95
CA PHE A 40 -4.49 13.76 -1.54
C PHE A 40 -5.39 14.52 -0.57
N LEU A 41 -6.18 15.48 -1.06
CA LEU A 41 -7.19 16.23 -0.33
C LEU A 41 -8.60 15.66 -0.55
N ASP A 42 -8.76 14.79 -1.55
CA ASP A 42 -10.04 14.15 -1.87
C ASP A 42 -10.52 13.24 -0.71
N PRO A 43 -11.78 13.36 -0.25
CA PRO A 43 -12.36 12.44 0.72
C PRO A 43 -12.26 10.95 0.33
N ALA A 44 -12.28 10.63 -0.97
CA ALA A 44 -12.10 9.27 -1.47
C ALA A 44 -10.70 8.73 -1.16
N TYR A 45 -9.65 9.57 -1.23
CA TYR A 45 -8.30 9.17 -0.81
C TYR A 45 -8.25 8.89 0.69
N ALA A 46 -8.90 9.73 1.50
CA ALA A 46 -9.00 9.51 2.95
C ALA A 46 -9.75 8.20 3.26
N GLN A 47 -10.82 7.89 2.54
CA GLN A 47 -11.55 6.63 2.70
C GLN A 47 -10.73 5.41 2.25
N ALA A 48 -10.06 5.49 1.09
CA ALA A 48 -9.25 4.40 0.55
C ALA A 48 -8.04 4.06 1.44
N THR A 49 -7.47 5.05 2.12
CA THR A 49 -6.29 4.87 2.99
C THR A 49 -6.63 4.61 4.45
N HIS A 50 -7.91 4.67 4.84
CA HIS A 50 -8.37 4.37 6.19
C HIS A 50 -8.75 2.89 6.36
N PHE A 51 -7.74 2.04 6.51
CA PHE A 51 -7.92 0.60 6.66
C PHE A 51 -8.63 0.24 7.99
N ARG A 52 -9.91 -0.09 7.91
CA ARG A 52 -10.69 -0.64 9.04
C ARG A 52 -10.31 -2.08 9.38
N LEU A 53 -9.69 -2.78 8.43
CA LEU A 53 -9.23 -4.16 8.56
C LEU A 53 -7.83 -4.27 7.95
N CYS A 54 -6.85 -4.56 8.80
CA CYS A 54 -5.48 -4.87 8.39
C CYS A 54 -5.26 -6.38 8.52
N THR A 55 -5.05 -7.07 7.40
CA THR A 55 -4.75 -8.51 7.40
C THR A 55 -3.31 -8.74 6.97
N GLN A 56 -2.65 -9.72 7.57
CA GLN A 56 -1.33 -10.20 7.17
C GLN A 56 -1.35 -11.72 7.27
N GLN A 57 -0.90 -12.40 6.22
CA GLN A 57 -0.74 -13.84 6.25
C GLN A 57 0.63 -14.17 6.85
N VAL A 58 0.64 -14.83 8.01
CA VAL A 58 1.87 -15.33 8.64
C VAL A 58 1.86 -16.84 8.59
N PRO A 59 2.66 -17.47 7.71
CA PRO A 59 2.69 -18.91 7.63
C PRO A 59 3.45 -19.55 8.80
N THR A 60 2.91 -20.65 9.32
CA THR A 60 3.58 -21.49 10.30
C THR A 60 4.23 -22.69 9.61
N PRO A 61 5.53 -22.96 9.82
CA PRO A 61 6.13 -24.20 9.38
C PRO A 61 5.46 -25.37 10.12
N THR A 62 4.97 -26.36 9.38
CA THR A 62 4.57 -27.65 9.97
C THR A 62 5.81 -28.38 10.50
N PRO A 63 5.73 -29.06 11.66
CA PRO A 63 6.84 -29.82 12.22
C PRO A 63 7.33 -30.93 11.28
#